data_AF-A0A5B7HUD9-F1
#
_entry.id   AF-A0A5B7HUD9-F1
#
_cell.length_a   1.000
_cell.length_b   1.000
_cell.length_c   1.000
_cell.angle_alpha   90.00
_cell.angle_beta   90.00
_cell.angle_gamma   90.00
#
_symmetry.space_group_name_H-M   'P 1'
#
loop_
_entity.id
_entity.type
_entity.pdbx_description
1 polymer ?
#
loop_
_entity_poly.entity_id
_entity_poly.type
_entity_poly.pdbx_seq_one_letter_code
_entity_poly.pdbx_strand_id
1 'polypeptide(L)'
;MMVWTALDNGDPETPDPDDDECEDLVILDPNAVDVDLNHRRIDKIKNLESLRCVETLCLRWNLIKKIENLHTLTMLKELELYDNQITVIENLSALVNLE
;
A
#
# COMPACT_ATOMS: atom_id res chain seq x y z
N MET A 1 -56.64 -15.08 9.36
CA MET A 1 -55.59 -14.95 10.39
C MET A 1 -54.37 -15.67 9.89
N MET A 2 -53.35 -14.92 9.46
CA MET A 2 -51.91 -15.21 9.56
C MET A 2 -51.22 -13.98 8.94
N VAL A 3 -50.65 -13.17 9.82
CA VAL A 3 -49.74 -12.06 9.49
C VAL A 3 -48.37 -12.64 9.17
N TRP A 4 -47.75 -12.20 8.08
CA TRP A 4 -46.33 -12.41 7.82
C TRP A 4 -45.70 -11.06 7.51
N THR A 5 -44.68 -10.76 8.31
CA THR A 5 -43.89 -9.53 8.42
C THR A 5 -42.99 -9.28 7.22
N ALA A 6 -42.69 -8.01 6.99
CA ALA A 6 -41.82 -7.47 5.96
C ALA A 6 -40.52 -8.27 5.75
N LEU A 7 -40.22 -8.60 4.49
CA LEU A 7 -38.86 -8.80 4.01
C LEU A 7 -38.49 -7.53 3.24
N ASP A 8 -37.80 -6.67 3.96
CA ASP A 8 -36.94 -5.63 3.41
C ASP A 8 -35.88 -6.31 2.54
N ASN A 9 -36.17 -6.44 1.25
CA ASN A 9 -35.17 -6.83 0.26
C ASN A 9 -34.40 -5.56 -0.10
N GLY A 10 -33.49 -5.15 0.80
CA GLY A 10 -32.52 -4.11 0.53
C GLY A 10 -31.75 -4.44 -0.75
N ASP A 11 -31.69 -3.47 -1.64
CA ASP A 11 -31.00 -3.48 -2.92
C ASP A 11 -29.58 -4.07 -2.86
N PRO A 12 -29.03 -4.63 -3.97
CA PRO A 12 -27.61 -4.93 -4.04
C PRO A 12 -26.85 -3.63 -3.79
N GLU A 13 -26.08 -3.58 -2.70
CA GLU A 13 -25.15 -2.49 -2.38
C GLU A 13 -24.33 -2.22 -3.66
N THR A 14 -24.68 -1.15 -4.36
CA THR A 14 -23.89 -0.68 -5.49
C THR A 14 -22.54 -0.32 -4.93
N PRO A 15 -21.42 -0.82 -5.49
CA PRO A 15 -20.10 -0.43 -5.02
C PRO A 15 -20.03 1.10 -4.98
N ASP A 16 -19.61 1.63 -3.84
CA ASP A 16 -19.57 3.07 -3.60
C ASP A 16 -18.82 3.75 -4.76
N PRO A 17 -19.34 4.87 -5.31
CA PRO A 17 -18.73 5.56 -6.45
C PRO A 17 -17.33 6.15 -6.15
N ASP A 18 -16.84 6.00 -4.92
CA ASP A 18 -15.49 6.39 -4.48
C ASP A 18 -14.48 5.21 -4.50
N ASP A 19 -14.89 4.00 -4.89
CA ASP A 19 -14.01 2.80 -4.95
C ASP A 19 -13.30 2.61 -6.32
N ASP A 20 -13.34 3.61 -7.20
CA ASP A 20 -12.62 3.63 -8.49
C ASP A 20 -11.94 4.99 -8.73
N GLU A 21 -11.19 5.50 -7.75
CA GLU A 21 -10.07 6.36 -8.13
C GLU A 21 -9.06 5.45 -8.82
N CYS A 22 -9.02 5.53 -10.15
CA CYS A 22 -7.97 4.97 -11.00
C CYS A 22 -6.66 5.08 -10.23
N GLU A 23 -6.22 3.95 -9.65
CA GLU A 23 -4.95 3.92 -8.93
C GLU A 23 -3.94 4.45 -9.92
N ASP A 24 -3.34 5.61 -9.60
CA ASP A 24 -2.28 6.18 -10.43
C ASP A 24 -1.22 5.07 -10.50
N LEU A 25 -1.23 4.31 -11.59
CA LEU A 25 -0.33 3.19 -11.80
C LEU A 25 1.03 3.85 -12.02
N VAL A 26 1.75 4.04 -10.92
CA VAL A 26 3.13 4.49 -10.97
C VAL A 26 3.88 3.41 -11.72
N ILE A 27 4.15 3.65 -13.00
CA ILE A 27 4.99 2.77 -13.81
C ILE A 27 6.40 2.94 -13.27
N LEU A 28 6.83 1.99 -12.45
CA LEU A 28 8.16 1.95 -11.86
C LEU A 28 9.08 1.07 -12.71
N ASP A 29 10.31 1.55 -12.95
CA ASP A 29 11.33 0.76 -13.64
C ASP A 29 11.75 -0.41 -12.72
N PRO A 30 11.55 -1.67 -13.12
CA PRO A 30 11.93 -2.83 -12.31
C PRO A 30 13.44 -2.92 -12.03
N ASN A 31 14.27 -2.23 -12.82
CA ASN A 31 15.71 -2.18 -12.65
C ASN A 31 16.18 -0.96 -11.84
N ALA A 32 15.24 -0.15 -11.31
CA ALA A 32 15.59 0.98 -10.47
C ALA A 32 16.31 0.51 -9.20
N VAL A 33 17.40 1.20 -8.87
CA VAL A 33 18.19 0.98 -7.65
C VAL A 33 17.74 1.94 -6.54
N ASP A 34 17.28 3.13 -6.93
CA ASP A 34 16.78 4.17 -6.04
C ASP A 34 15.37 4.58 -6.50
N VAL A 35 14.43 4.63 -5.57
CA VAL A 35 13.03 4.99 -5.84
C VAL A 35 12.56 6.04 -4.84
N ASP A 36 12.29 7.24 -5.35
CA ASP A 36 11.71 8.35 -4.60
C ASP A 36 10.20 8.49 -4.85
N LEU A 37 9.41 8.18 -3.81
CA LEU A 37 7.96 8.30 -3.75
C LEU A 37 7.51 9.29 -2.66
N ASN A 38 8.33 10.31 -2.38
CA ASN A 38 8.00 11.33 -1.39
C ASN A 38 6.83 12.21 -1.84
N HIS A 39 6.01 12.64 -0.87
CA HIS A 39 4.88 13.58 -1.08
C HIS A 39 3.81 13.10 -2.08
N ARG A 40 3.58 11.79 -2.18
CA ARG A 40 2.62 11.21 -3.13
C ARG A 40 1.25 10.93 -2.54
N ARG A 41 1.02 11.27 -1.27
CA ARG A 41 -0.22 10.99 -0.52
C ARG A 41 -0.57 9.49 -0.50
N ILE A 42 0.43 8.62 -0.60
CA ILE A 42 0.26 7.16 -0.60
C ILE A 42 -0.27 6.74 0.77
N ASP A 43 -1.41 6.08 0.83
CA ASP A 43 -2.02 5.57 2.06
C ASP A 43 -1.76 4.06 2.27
N LYS A 44 -1.49 3.33 1.18
CA LYS A 44 -1.18 1.90 1.15
C LYS A 44 0.03 1.61 0.26
N ILE A 45 0.92 0.75 0.73
CA ILE A 45 2.06 0.25 -0.05
C ILE A 45 1.54 -0.86 -0.98
N LYS A 46 1.59 -0.64 -2.30
CA LYS A 46 1.16 -1.58 -3.34
C LYS A 46 1.96 -1.35 -4.62
N ASN A 47 1.97 -2.33 -5.53
CA ASN A 47 2.61 -2.24 -6.84
C ASN A 47 4.13 -2.01 -6.79
N LEU A 48 4.80 -2.45 -5.72
CA LEU A 48 6.25 -2.36 -5.57
C LEU A 48 6.94 -3.71 -5.81
N GLU A 49 6.20 -4.79 -6.08
CA GLU A 49 6.72 -6.16 -6.15
C GLU A 49 7.73 -6.38 -7.31
N SER A 50 7.68 -5.50 -8.32
CA SER A 50 8.59 -5.51 -9.47
C SER A 50 9.98 -4.94 -9.16
N LEU A 51 10.13 -4.14 -8.08
CA LEU A 51 11.36 -3.43 -7.70
C LEU A 51 12.40 -4.36 -7.05
N ARG A 52 12.73 -5.48 -7.67
CA ARG A 52 13.62 -6.49 -7.07
C ARG A 52 15.07 -6.04 -6.92
N CYS A 53 15.46 -4.99 -7.65
CA CYS A 53 16.80 -4.42 -7.65
C CYS A 53 16.92 -3.15 -6.78
N VAL A 54 15.84 -2.71 -6.14
CA VAL A 54 15.86 -1.48 -5.33
C VAL A 54 16.72 -1.68 -4.08
N GLU A 55 17.61 -0.74 -3.83
CA GLU A 55 18.45 -0.66 -2.64
C GLU A 55 17.96 0.45 -1.71
N THR A 56 17.42 1.55 -2.26
CA THR A 56 16.89 2.67 -1.48
C THR A 56 15.45 2.98 -1.88
N LEU A 57 14.53 2.95 -0.90
CA LEU A 57 13.12 3.25 -1.08
C LEU A 57 12.69 4.39 -0.15
N CYS A 58 12.29 5.50 -0.76
CA CYS A 58 11.94 6.71 -0.04
C CYS A 58 10.43 6.97 -0.11
N LEU A 59 9.74 6.87 1.04
CA LEU A 59 8.29 6.95 1.17
C LEU A 59 7.87 8.04 2.16
N ARG A 60 8.67 9.09 2.31
CA ARG A 60 8.43 10.17 3.28
C ARG A 60 7.22 11.02 2.90
N TRP A 61 6.63 11.65 3.91
CA TRP A 61 5.53 12.62 3.72
C TRP A 61 4.37 11.99 2.94
N ASN A 62 4.01 10.78 3.34
CA ASN A 62 2.88 10.03 2.82
C ASN A 62 1.87 9.78 3.95
N LEU A 63 0.82 9.01 3.66
CA LEU A 63 -0.28 8.73 4.57
C LEU A 63 -0.29 7.26 5.04
N ILE A 64 0.83 6.56 4.90
CA ILE A 64 0.94 5.12 5.15
C ILE A 64 0.64 4.84 6.62
N LYS A 65 -0.24 3.88 6.87
CA LYS A 65 -0.64 3.47 8.24
C LYS A 65 0.01 2.16 8.69
N LYS A 66 0.43 1.32 7.73
CA LYS A 66 0.97 -0.01 7.96
C LYS A 66 2.10 -0.31 7.01
N ILE A 67 3.10 -1.03 7.50
CA ILE A 67 4.18 -1.58 6.69
C ILE A 67 3.69 -2.92 6.14
N GLU A 68 3.55 -3.02 4.82
CA GLU A 68 3.08 -4.23 4.13
C GLU A 68 3.63 -4.28 2.70
N ASN A 69 3.52 -5.43 2.04
CA ASN A 69 3.91 -5.62 0.62
C ASN A 69 5.37 -5.31 0.25
N LEU A 70 6.29 -5.29 1.23
CA LEU A 70 7.73 -5.11 1.00
C LEU A 70 8.52 -6.43 0.89
N HIS A 71 7.87 -7.58 1.09
CA HIS A 71 8.55 -8.88 1.26
C HIS A 71 9.37 -9.35 0.05
N THR A 72 9.14 -8.79 -1.14
CA THR A 72 9.90 -9.10 -2.36
C THR A 72 11.17 -8.25 -2.52
N LEU A 73 11.31 -7.16 -1.75
CA LEU A 73 12.41 -6.18 -1.87
C LEU A 73 13.65 -6.64 -1.11
N THR A 74 14.15 -7.84 -1.43
CA THR A 74 15.23 -8.47 -0.66
C THR A 74 16.57 -7.76 -0.79
N MET A 75 16.76 -6.92 -1.82
CA MET A 75 17.97 -6.10 -2.02
C MET A 75 17.92 -4.75 -1.29
N LEU A 76 16.79 -4.41 -0.66
CA LEU A 76 16.61 -3.13 0.01
C LEU A 76 17.56 -3.00 1.19
N LYS A 77 18.30 -1.89 1.22
CA LYS A 77 19.27 -1.51 2.26
C LYS A 77 18.76 -0.34 3.09
N GLU A 78 18.03 0.58 2.47
CA GLU A 78 17.52 1.78 3.12
C GLU A 78 16.02 1.99 2.85
N LEU A 79 15.25 2.14 3.92
CA LEU A 79 13.81 2.35 3.89
C LEU A 79 13.42 3.60 4.69
N GLU A 80 13.03 4.67 4.02
CA GLU A 80 12.63 5.91 4.66
C GLU A 80 11.10 6.04 4.75
N LEU A 81 10.57 5.99 5.97
CA LEU A 81 9.13 6.02 6.26
C LEU A 81 8.71 7.18 7.18
N TYR A 82 9.58 8.15 7.46
CA TYR A 82 9.22 9.24 8.36
C TYR A 82 8.15 10.19 7.79
N ASP A 83 7.44 10.89 8.66
CA ASP A 83 6.24 11.68 8.33
C ASP A 83 5.17 10.85 7.60
N ASN A 84 4.88 9.66 8.15
CA ASN A 84 3.73 8.82 7.85
C ASN A 84 2.85 8.65 9.10
N GLN A 85 1.82 7.79 9.02
CA GLN A 85 0.88 7.48 10.10
C GLN A 85 1.11 6.08 10.70
N ILE A 86 2.33 5.55 10.60
CA ILE A 86 2.69 4.21 11.10
C ILE A 86 2.81 4.27 12.62
N THR A 87 2.04 3.43 13.32
CA THR A 87 2.07 3.33 14.79
C THR A 87 2.76 2.07 15.31
N VAL A 88 3.02 1.10 14.44
CA VAL A 88 3.63 -0.19 14.78
C VAL A 88 4.66 -0.54 13.72
N ILE A 89 5.85 -0.96 14.16
CA ILE A 89 6.92 -1.46 13.29
C ILE A 89 6.77 -2.98 13.17
N GLU A 90 6.40 -3.47 11.99
CA GLU A 90 6.17 -4.87 11.69
C GLU A 90 6.49 -5.19 10.21
N ASN A 91 6.45 -6.47 9.83
CA ASN A 91 6.61 -6.94 8.44
C ASN A 91 7.94 -6.62 7.74
N LEU A 92 9.02 -6.39 8.51
CA LEU A 92 10.36 -6.12 7.97
C LEU A 92 11.27 -7.36 7.88
N SER A 93 10.83 -8.53 8.37
CA SER A 93 11.69 -9.72 8.51
C SER A 93 12.22 -10.30 7.19
N ALA A 94 11.56 -10.01 6.06
CA ALA A 94 11.99 -10.45 4.73
C ALA A 94 13.08 -9.54 4.11
N LEU A 95 13.27 -8.34 4.66
CA LEU A 95 14.23 -7.34 4.18
C LEU A 95 15.61 -7.63 4.77
N VAL A 96 16.21 -8.75 4.34
CA VAL A 96 17.43 -9.32 4.96
C VAL A 96 18.68 -8.45 4.85
N ASN A 97 18.68 -7.47 3.94
CA ASN A 97 19.78 -6.53 3.72
C ASN A 97 19.51 -5.12 4.29
N LEU A 98 18.38 -4.91 4.98
CA LEU A 98 18.02 -3.62 5.54
C LEU A 98 18.97 -3.24 6.70
N GLU A 99 19.57 -2.05 6.64
CA GLU A 99 20.57 -1.53 7.60
C GLU A 99 19.99 -0.55 8.63
#